data_AF-A0A5M9GPZ7-F1
#
_entry.id   AF-A0A5M9GPZ7-F1
#
_cell.length_a   1.000
_cell.length_b   1.000
_cell.length_c   1.000
_cell.angle_alpha   90.00
_cell.angle_beta   90.00
_cell.angle_gamma   90.00
#
_symmetry.space_group_name_H-M   'P 1'
#
loop_
_entity.id
_entity.type
_entity.pdbx_description
1 polymer ?
#
loop_
_entity_poly.entity_id
_entity_poly.type
_entity_poly.pdbx_seq_one_letter_code
_entity_poly.pdbx_strand_id
1 'polypeptide(L)'
;MQEQNNRSVKFSAAIDQRFEKVAMKLGRNKRTVFIQMVDYFYHTKKDPADLNDEALKTAILKGNQHLTGFIRTQEQSLLIPIRQDTERMVNSQRKILEWLNKEELNHHRNTATGQQQQTQKLAEIDQVAKQISKHLQGKEQLKSQFNFILEAYIKARDQFSLMTSAREKEDLISKVKQQIKDL
;
A
#
# COMPACT_ATOMS: atom_id res chain seq x y z
N MET A 1 9.16 -15.77 -79.88
CA MET A 1 10.52 -16.03 -80.39
C MET A 1 11.37 -14.84 -79.99
N GLN A 2 12.32 -15.01 -79.06
CA GLN A 2 13.22 -13.92 -78.67
C GLN A 2 14.47 -13.98 -79.56
N GLU A 3 14.82 -12.86 -80.18
CA GLU A 3 16.06 -12.71 -80.94
C GLU A 3 17.26 -13.09 -80.06
N GLN A 4 17.89 -14.24 -80.32
CA GLN A 4 19.21 -14.54 -79.77
C GLN A 4 20.23 -13.64 -80.49
N ASN A 5 20.43 -12.45 -79.95
CA ASN A 5 21.47 -11.54 -80.41
C ASN A 5 22.85 -12.19 -80.10
N ASN A 6 23.46 -12.83 -81.09
CA ASN A 6 24.75 -13.53 -80.98
C ASN A 6 25.91 -12.53 -80.94
N ARG A 7 25.98 -11.72 -79.88
CA ARG A 7 27.10 -10.82 -79.61
C ARG A 7 28.14 -11.55 -78.77
N SER A 8 29.38 -11.57 -79.25
CA SER A 8 30.50 -12.21 -78.55
C SER A 8 31.32 -11.17 -77.78
N VAL A 9 31.57 -11.42 -76.50
CA VAL A 9 32.48 -10.61 -75.67
C VAL A 9 33.87 -11.24 -75.71
N LYS A 10 34.89 -10.47 -76.12
CA LYS A 10 36.28 -10.94 -76.17
C LYS A 10 37.00 -10.61 -74.87
N PHE A 11 37.77 -11.56 -74.34
CA PHE A 11 38.62 -11.41 -73.16
C PHE A 11 39.85 -12.32 -73.28
N SER A 12 40.85 -12.11 -72.43
CA SER A 12 42.11 -12.87 -72.50
C SER A 12 41.95 -14.32 -72.04
N ALA A 13 42.86 -15.21 -72.50
CA ALA A 13 42.87 -16.62 -72.08
C ALA A 13 43.01 -16.78 -70.55
N ALA A 14 43.71 -15.85 -69.88
CA ALA A 14 43.82 -15.85 -68.42
C ALA A 14 42.47 -15.56 -67.72
N ILE A 15 41.66 -14.66 -68.27
CA ILE A 15 40.30 -14.37 -67.78
C ILE A 15 39.39 -15.56 -68.07
N ASP A 16 39.54 -16.20 -69.24
CA ASP A 16 38.75 -17.40 -69.59
C ASP A 16 38.94 -18.55 -68.60
N GLN A 17 40.18 -18.81 -68.19
CA GLN A 17 40.48 -19.82 -67.17
C GLN A 17 39.86 -19.48 -65.81
N ARG A 18 39.89 -18.20 -65.40
CA ARG A 18 39.23 -17.75 -64.16
C ARG A 18 37.72 -17.90 -64.27
N PHE A 19 37.15 -17.56 -65.42
CA PHE A 19 35.71 -17.66 -65.65
C PHE A 19 35.23 -19.11 -65.65
N GLU A 20 35.99 -20.03 -66.26
CA GLU A 20 35.72 -21.47 -66.22
C GLU A 20 35.71 -22.00 -64.79
N LYS A 21 36.70 -21.62 -63.97
CA LYS A 21 36.75 -22.02 -62.56
C LYS A 21 35.54 -21.52 -61.77
N VAL A 22 35.10 -20.29 -62.00
CA VAL A 22 33.90 -19.73 -61.35
C VAL A 22 32.63 -20.45 -61.80
N ALA A 23 32.51 -20.70 -63.10
CA ALA A 23 31.38 -21.42 -63.68
C ALA A 23 31.27 -22.85 -63.13
N MET A 24 32.38 -23.58 -63.10
CA MET A 24 32.48 -24.92 -62.49
C MET A 24 32.14 -24.90 -61.00
N LYS A 25 32.69 -23.95 -60.23
CA LYS A 25 32.40 -23.82 -58.79
C LYS A 25 30.92 -23.59 -58.51
N LEU A 26 30.22 -22.86 -59.37
CA LEU A 26 28.79 -22.57 -59.26
C LEU A 26 27.90 -23.65 -59.91
N GLY A 27 28.49 -24.68 -60.53
CA GLY A 27 27.77 -25.75 -61.23
C GLY A 27 26.97 -25.26 -62.44
N ARG A 28 27.41 -24.18 -63.10
CA ARG A 28 26.70 -23.51 -64.20
C ARG A 28 27.61 -23.34 -65.41
N ASN A 29 27.04 -23.22 -66.60
CA ASN A 29 27.84 -22.87 -67.78
C ASN A 29 28.22 -21.37 -67.76
N LYS A 30 29.30 -21.02 -68.46
CA LYS A 30 29.81 -19.63 -68.57
C LYS A 30 28.71 -18.64 -68.99
N ARG A 31 27.90 -18.98 -70.00
CA ARG A 31 26.82 -18.11 -70.50
C ARG A 31 25.81 -17.75 -69.41
N THR A 32 25.36 -18.73 -68.64
CA THR A 32 24.41 -18.54 -67.54
C THR A 32 25.00 -17.66 -66.44
N VAL A 33 26.26 -17.88 -66.07
CA VAL A 33 26.93 -17.05 -65.06
C VAL A 33 27.07 -15.61 -65.55
N PHE A 34 27.42 -15.39 -66.82
CA PHE A 34 27.50 -14.05 -67.39
C PHE A 34 26.17 -13.31 -67.35
N ILE A 35 25.08 -13.96 -67.78
CA ILE A 35 23.73 -13.37 -67.75
C ILE A 35 23.37 -12.98 -66.31
N GLN A 36 23.58 -13.89 -65.35
CA GLN A 36 23.32 -13.63 -63.94
C GLN A 36 24.18 -12.51 -63.36
N MET A 37 25.44 -12.38 -63.78
CA MET A 37 26.29 -11.28 -63.36
C MET A 37 25.75 -9.94 -63.89
N VAL A 38 25.38 -9.88 -65.17
CA VAL A 38 24.79 -8.68 -65.78
C VAL A 38 23.49 -8.30 -65.08
N ASP A 39 22.59 -9.25 -64.86
CA ASP A 39 21.33 -9.02 -64.15
C ASP A 39 21.58 -8.56 -62.71
N TYR A 40 22.52 -9.19 -62.01
CA TYR A 40 22.88 -8.83 -60.64
C TYR A 40 23.37 -7.39 -60.54
N PHE A 41 24.34 -6.98 -61.37
CA PHE A 41 24.85 -5.60 -61.34
C PHE A 41 23.80 -4.60 -61.83
N TYR A 42 22.97 -4.98 -62.80
CA TYR A 42 21.89 -4.13 -63.27
C TYR A 42 20.84 -3.87 -62.18
N HIS A 43 20.46 -4.89 -61.40
CA HIS A 43 19.46 -4.76 -60.34
C HIS A 43 20.02 -4.15 -59.05
N THR A 44 21.23 -4.54 -58.65
CA THR A 44 21.85 -4.05 -57.41
C THR A 44 22.50 -2.68 -57.55
N LYS A 45 22.70 -2.20 -58.79
CA LYS A 45 23.41 -0.95 -59.11
C LYS A 45 24.82 -0.90 -58.54
N LYS A 46 25.39 -2.06 -58.19
CA LYS A 46 26.78 -2.18 -57.72
C LYS A 46 27.73 -1.96 -58.89
N ASP A 47 28.86 -1.35 -58.59
CA ASP A 47 29.96 -1.20 -59.54
C ASP A 47 30.78 -2.51 -59.60
N PRO A 48 30.86 -3.20 -60.75
CA PRO A 48 31.71 -4.38 -60.91
C PRO A 48 33.20 -4.13 -60.67
N ALA A 49 33.65 -2.86 -60.69
CA ALA A 49 35.02 -2.47 -60.37
C ALA A 49 35.27 -2.34 -58.86
N ASP A 50 34.23 -2.25 -58.02
CA ASP A 50 34.35 -2.22 -56.55
C ASP A 50 34.54 -3.63 -55.98
N LEU A 51 35.76 -4.16 -56.13
CA LEU A 51 36.12 -5.51 -55.65
C LEU A 51 36.06 -5.68 -54.13
N ASN A 52 36.08 -4.58 -53.37
CA ASN A 52 36.13 -4.58 -51.92
C ASN A 52 34.75 -4.36 -51.26
N ASP A 53 33.69 -4.16 -52.06
CA ASP A 53 32.33 -3.86 -51.59
C ASP A 53 32.32 -2.64 -50.63
N GLU A 54 33.07 -1.58 -50.94
CA GLU A 54 33.19 -0.38 -50.08
C GLU A 54 31.84 0.32 -49.86
N ALA A 55 30.96 0.28 -50.85
CA ALA A 55 29.60 0.79 -50.72
C ALA A 55 28.80 0.04 -49.64
N LEU A 56 28.94 -1.30 -49.58
CA LEU A 56 28.27 -2.12 -48.57
C LEU A 56 28.84 -1.87 -47.18
N LYS A 57 30.17 -1.82 -47.04
CA LYS A 57 30.82 -1.50 -45.76
C LYS A 57 30.38 -0.15 -45.22
N THR A 58 30.32 0.86 -46.09
CA THR A 58 29.87 2.21 -45.74
C THR A 58 28.41 2.20 -45.28
N ALA A 59 27.53 1.47 -45.98
CA ALA A 59 26.13 1.35 -45.58
C ALA A 59 25.96 0.68 -44.21
N ILE A 60 26.72 -0.40 -43.94
CA ILE A 60 26.71 -1.09 -42.65
C ILE A 60 27.22 -0.16 -41.53
N LEU A 61 28.32 0.54 -41.77
CA LEU A 61 28.87 1.49 -40.79
C LEU A 61 27.88 2.61 -40.47
N LYS A 62 27.25 3.19 -41.49
CA LYS A 62 26.20 4.21 -41.30
C LYS A 62 24.99 3.65 -40.54
N GLY A 63 24.56 2.43 -40.85
CA GLY A 63 23.48 1.75 -40.14
C GLY A 63 23.80 1.55 -38.65
N ASN A 64 25.00 1.06 -38.35
CA ASN A 64 25.46 0.87 -36.96
C ASN A 64 25.60 2.19 -36.21
N GLN A 65 26.08 3.24 -36.86
CA GLN A 65 26.13 4.59 -36.28
C GLN A 65 24.73 5.10 -35.94
N HIS A 66 23.77 4.91 -36.85
CA HIS A 66 22.38 5.31 -36.63
C HIS A 66 21.75 4.54 -35.46
N LEU A 67 21.92 3.22 -35.41
CA LEU A 67 21.44 2.39 -34.29
C LEU A 67 22.06 2.82 -32.96
N THR A 68 23.38 3.05 -32.93
CA THR A 68 24.08 3.52 -31.75
C THR A 68 23.58 4.89 -31.31
N GLY A 69 23.35 5.80 -32.26
CA GLY A 69 22.76 7.12 -32.00
C GLY A 69 21.37 7.01 -31.39
N PHE A 70 20.49 6.19 -31.98
CA PHE A 70 19.15 5.94 -31.46
C PHE A 70 19.18 5.37 -30.03
N ILE A 71 20.05 4.39 -29.74
CA ILE A 71 20.21 3.82 -28.40
C ILE A 71 20.64 4.90 -27.41
N ARG A 72 21.62 5.74 -27.76
CA ARG A 72 22.08 6.84 -26.91
C ARG A 72 20.97 7.85 -26.64
N THR A 73 20.18 8.21 -27.66
CA THR A 73 19.03 9.10 -27.49
C THR A 73 17.99 8.46 -26.57
N GLN A 74 17.64 7.17 -26.75
CA GLN A 74 16.71 6.48 -25.86
C GLN A 74 17.22 6.42 -24.43
N GLU A 75 18.51 6.18 -24.24
CA GLU A 75 19.13 6.16 -22.93
C GLU A 75 19.03 7.52 -22.23
N GLN A 76 19.40 8.60 -22.93
CA GLN A 76 19.41 9.95 -22.38
C GLN A 76 18.01 10.54 -22.18
N SER A 77 17.11 10.32 -23.14
CA SER A 77 15.79 10.96 -23.15
C SER A 77 14.73 10.16 -22.41
N LEU A 78 14.94 8.87 -22.18
CA LEU A 78 13.90 7.99 -21.63
C LEU A 78 14.40 7.13 -20.47
N LEU A 79 15.44 6.31 -20.66
CA LEU A 79 15.85 5.34 -19.63
C LEU A 79 16.42 6.01 -18.37
N ILE A 80 17.30 7.00 -18.54
CA ILE A 80 17.88 7.74 -17.40
C ILE A 80 16.78 8.50 -16.63
N PRO A 81 15.90 9.30 -17.26
CA PRO A 81 14.79 9.94 -16.58
C PRO A 81 13.88 8.96 -15.82
N ILE A 82 13.48 7.85 -16.44
CA ILE A 82 12.62 6.84 -15.79
C ILE A 82 13.27 6.31 -14.52
N ARG A 83 14.58 6.01 -14.57
CA ARG A 83 15.30 5.56 -13.39
C ARG A 83 15.29 6.62 -12.29
N GLN A 84 15.60 7.87 -12.63
CA GLN A 84 15.62 8.97 -11.66
C GLN A 84 14.25 9.22 -11.04
N ASP A 85 13.19 9.20 -11.83
CA ASP A 85 11.82 9.38 -11.35
C ASP A 85 11.34 8.20 -10.50
N THR A 86 11.75 6.98 -10.84
CA THR A 86 11.49 5.79 -10.01
C THR A 86 12.19 5.91 -8.66
N GLU A 87 13.47 6.31 -8.62
CA GLU A 87 14.20 6.54 -7.37
C GLU A 87 13.53 7.63 -6.50
N ARG A 88 13.07 8.73 -7.12
CA ARG A 88 12.30 9.79 -6.43
C ARG A 88 10.98 9.27 -5.88
N MET A 89 10.25 8.47 -6.66
CA MET A 89 8.98 7.87 -6.25
C MET A 89 9.17 6.94 -5.04
N VAL A 90 10.16 6.04 -5.08
CA VAL A 90 10.48 5.14 -3.96
C VAL A 90 10.84 5.93 -2.70
N ASN A 91 11.63 6.99 -2.84
CA ASN A 91 11.98 7.85 -1.70
C ASN A 91 10.77 8.60 -1.13
N SER A 92 9.85 9.05 -1.99
CA SER A 92 8.59 9.66 -1.55
C SER A 92 7.72 8.66 -0.80
N GLN A 93 7.54 7.45 -1.34
CA GLN A 93 6.79 6.37 -0.71
C GLN A 93 7.38 5.97 0.65
N ARG A 94 8.71 5.88 0.77
CA ARG A 94 9.38 5.63 2.06
C ARG A 94 9.02 6.71 3.09
N LYS A 95 9.06 8.00 2.73
CA LYS A 95 8.69 9.09 3.63
C LYS A 95 7.21 9.04 4.05
N ILE A 96 6.32 8.68 3.12
CA ILE A 96 4.90 8.51 3.42
C ILE A 96 4.70 7.38 4.44
N LEU A 97 5.38 6.24 4.25
CA LEU A 97 5.31 5.12 5.19
C LEU A 97 5.87 5.47 6.57
N GLU A 98 7.00 6.18 6.62
CA GLU A 98 7.58 6.68 7.88
C GLU A 98 6.61 7.63 8.61
N TRP A 99 5.97 8.54 7.88
CA TRP A 99 4.97 9.44 8.44
C TRP A 99 3.73 8.69 8.93
N LEU A 100 3.19 7.75 8.14
CA LEU A 100 2.03 6.94 8.52
C LEU A 100 2.31 6.12 9.78
N ASN A 101 3.46 5.46 9.86
CA ASN A 101 3.86 4.70 11.06
C ASN A 101 3.95 5.61 12.30
N LYS A 102 4.52 6.81 12.14
CA LYS A 102 4.63 7.78 13.24
C LYS A 102 3.25 8.27 13.67
N GLU A 103 2.37 8.55 12.73
CA GLU A 103 1.02 9.02 12.99
C GLU A 103 0.17 7.93 13.66
N GLU A 104 0.24 6.68 13.18
CA GLU A 104 -0.44 5.54 13.78
C GLU A 104 0.03 5.30 15.23
N LEU A 105 1.34 5.33 15.48
CA LEU A 105 1.90 5.22 16.82
C LEU A 105 1.42 6.35 17.74
N ASN A 106 1.40 7.60 17.26
CA ASN A 106 0.92 8.74 18.03
C ASN A 106 -0.57 8.62 18.32
N HIS A 107 -1.37 8.24 17.32
CA HIS A 107 -2.81 8.05 17.46
C HIS A 107 -3.11 6.96 18.49
N HIS A 108 -2.50 5.78 18.36
CA HIS A 108 -2.65 4.70 19.33
C HIS A 108 -2.26 5.14 20.75
N ARG A 109 -1.15 5.85 20.90
CA ARG A 109 -0.72 6.36 22.21
C ARG A 109 -1.73 7.34 22.80
N ASN A 110 -2.25 8.28 22.00
CA ASN A 110 -3.22 9.28 22.43
C ASN A 110 -4.59 8.66 22.74
N THR A 111 -5.04 7.68 21.95
CA THR A 111 -6.28 6.95 22.22
C THR A 111 -6.13 6.13 23.50
N ALA A 112 -5.02 5.41 23.69
CA ALA A 112 -4.78 4.62 24.89
C ALA A 112 -4.75 5.49 26.17
N THR A 113 -4.05 6.63 26.14
CA THR A 113 -4.04 7.56 27.28
C THR A 113 -5.42 8.16 27.54
N GLY A 114 -6.16 8.53 26.49
CA GLY A 114 -7.54 9.01 26.60
C GLY A 114 -8.48 7.97 27.22
N GLN A 115 -8.41 6.72 26.76
CA GLN A 115 -9.18 5.61 27.32
C GLN A 115 -8.83 5.31 28.78
N GLN A 116 -7.55 5.39 29.14
CA GLN A 116 -7.10 5.23 30.52
C GLN A 116 -7.68 6.32 31.43
N GLN A 117 -7.64 7.58 31.00
CA GLN A 117 -8.25 8.70 31.75
C GLN A 117 -9.77 8.53 31.88
N GLN A 118 -10.44 8.10 30.82
CA GLN A 118 -11.89 7.84 30.86
C GLN A 118 -12.23 6.70 31.83
N THR A 119 -11.43 5.63 31.84
CA THR A 119 -11.59 4.51 32.77
C THR A 119 -11.42 4.97 34.22
N GLN A 120 -10.44 5.84 34.50
CA GLN A 120 -10.25 6.42 35.84
C GLN A 120 -11.47 7.25 36.29
N LYS A 121 -11.96 8.14 35.42
CA LYS A 121 -13.17 8.93 35.71
C LYS A 121 -14.40 8.05 35.94
N LEU A 122 -14.57 6.98 35.16
CA LEU A 122 -15.66 6.03 35.36
C LEU A 122 -15.55 5.30 36.70
N ALA A 123 -14.33 4.95 37.13
CA ALA A 123 -14.11 4.34 38.44
C ALA A 123 -14.47 5.29 39.59
N GLU A 124 -14.15 6.59 39.48
CA GLU A 124 -14.56 7.62 40.44
C GLU A 124 -16.08 7.76 40.50
N ILE A 125 -16.75 7.79 39.33
CA ILE A 125 -18.22 7.83 39.25
C ILE A 125 -18.84 6.60 39.91
N ASP A 126 -18.30 5.40 39.67
CA ASP A 126 -18.78 4.16 40.29
C ASP A 126 -18.66 4.20 41.83
N GLN A 127 -17.55 4.76 42.35
CA GLN A 127 -17.40 4.95 43.80
C GLN A 127 -18.47 5.90 44.37
N VAL A 128 -18.72 7.03 43.72
CA VAL A 128 -19.76 7.98 44.15
C VAL A 128 -21.15 7.34 44.07
N ALA A 129 -21.46 6.61 42.99
CA ALA A 129 -22.73 5.90 42.83
C ALA A 129 -22.95 4.88 43.96
N LYS A 130 -21.92 4.12 44.34
CA LYS A 130 -21.97 3.20 45.48
C LYS A 130 -22.22 3.91 46.80
N GLN A 131 -21.60 5.06 47.04
CA GLN A 131 -21.83 5.86 48.24
C GLN A 131 -23.27 6.37 48.31
N ILE A 132 -23.80 6.90 47.21
CA ILE A 132 -25.20 7.34 47.11
C ILE A 132 -26.14 6.17 47.40
N SER A 133 -25.91 5.02 46.76
CA SER A 133 -26.72 3.81 47.00
C SER A 133 -26.71 3.39 48.47
N LYS A 134 -25.55 3.39 49.12
CA LYS A 134 -25.43 3.09 50.56
C LYS A 134 -26.17 4.10 51.44
N HIS A 135 -26.09 5.39 51.13
CA HIS A 135 -26.83 6.42 51.87
C HIS A 135 -28.35 6.28 51.70
N LEU A 136 -28.82 5.96 50.49
CA LEU A 136 -30.24 5.72 50.23
C LEU A 136 -30.74 4.49 51.00
N GLN A 137 -29.98 3.39 51.00
CA GLN A 137 -30.31 2.20 51.78
C GLN A 137 -30.34 2.48 53.28
N GLY A 138 -29.32 3.18 53.80
CA GLY A 138 -29.27 3.57 55.22
C GLY A 138 -30.44 4.47 55.62
N LYS A 139 -30.82 5.43 54.77
CA LYS A 139 -31.99 6.29 54.99
C LYS A 139 -33.28 5.48 55.06
N GLU A 140 -33.46 4.51 54.17
CA GLU A 140 -34.67 3.68 54.14
C GLU A 140 -34.73 2.73 55.35
N GLN A 141 -33.59 2.18 55.76
CA GLN A 141 -33.48 1.39 56.98
C GLN A 141 -33.82 2.21 58.22
N LEU A 142 -33.31 3.45 58.33
CA LEU A 142 -33.59 4.35 59.46
C LEU A 142 -35.08 4.69 59.55
N LYS A 143 -35.73 4.99 58.41
CA LYS A 143 -37.19 5.21 58.37
C LYS A 143 -37.97 3.98 58.84
N SER A 144 -37.58 2.78 58.39
CA SER A 144 -38.24 1.53 58.78
C SER A 144 -38.12 1.29 60.29
N GLN A 145 -36.92 1.46 60.84
CA GLN A 145 -36.68 1.31 62.28
C GLN A 145 -37.43 2.37 63.11
N PHE A 146 -37.46 3.62 62.65
CA PHE A 146 -38.23 4.68 63.29
C PHE A 146 -39.74 4.38 63.27
N ASN A 147 -40.29 3.94 62.13
CA ASN A 147 -41.69 3.53 62.04
C ASN A 147 -42.00 2.39 63.00
N PHE A 148 -41.12 1.40 63.13
CA PHE A 148 -41.28 0.30 64.09
C PHE A 148 -41.34 0.81 65.54
N ILE A 149 -40.46 1.73 65.93
CA ILE A 149 -40.47 2.36 67.26
C ILE A 149 -41.77 3.15 67.46
N LEU A 150 -42.21 3.90 66.45
CA LEU A 150 -43.44 4.69 66.50
C LEU A 150 -44.68 3.80 66.65
N GLU A 151 -44.78 2.71 65.88
CA GLU A 151 -45.88 1.74 66.00
C GLU A 151 -45.89 1.07 67.37
N ALA A 152 -44.71 0.67 67.88
CA ALA A 152 -44.59 0.11 69.22
C ALA A 152 -45.02 1.11 70.31
N TYR A 153 -44.64 2.39 70.17
CA TYR A 153 -45.07 3.46 71.06
C TYR A 153 -46.59 3.69 71.01
N ILE A 154 -47.18 3.78 69.82
CA ILE A 154 -48.63 3.96 69.64
C ILE A 154 -49.38 2.81 70.31
N LYS A 155 -48.96 1.57 70.05
CA LYS A 155 -49.57 0.37 70.66
C LYS A 155 -49.47 0.36 72.19
N ALA A 156 -48.31 0.72 72.73
CA ALA A 156 -48.11 0.81 74.18
C ALA A 156 -48.94 1.93 74.82
N ARG A 157 -49.08 3.07 74.12
CA ARG A 157 -49.90 4.20 74.57
C ARG A 157 -51.39 3.85 74.55
N ASP A 158 -51.88 3.18 73.52
CA ASP A 158 -53.29 2.80 73.39
C ASP A 158 -53.73 1.79 74.46
N GLN A 159 -52.79 1.07 75.07
CA GLN A 159 -53.03 0.19 76.22
C GLN A 159 -53.21 0.95 77.54
N PHE A 160 -52.92 2.26 77.58
CA PHE A 160 -53.12 3.05 78.78
C PHE A 160 -54.62 3.28 79.05
N SER A 161 -55.01 3.14 80.31
CA SER A 161 -56.38 3.38 80.79
C SER A 161 -56.41 4.57 81.75
N LEU A 162 -57.60 4.92 82.25
CA LEU A 162 -57.78 5.97 83.26
C LEU A 162 -56.96 5.75 84.55
N MET A 163 -56.48 4.53 84.79
CA MET A 163 -55.68 4.18 85.97
C MET A 163 -54.15 4.15 85.73
N THR A 164 -53.66 4.43 84.51
CA THR A 164 -52.21 4.43 84.23
C THR A 164 -51.51 5.59 84.93
N SER A 165 -50.48 5.27 85.71
CA SER A 165 -49.75 6.24 86.51
C SER A 165 -48.93 7.22 85.66
N ALA A 166 -48.66 8.42 86.20
CA ALA A 166 -47.81 9.39 85.53
C ALA A 166 -46.39 8.85 85.29
N ARG A 167 -45.89 8.02 86.23
CA ARG A 167 -44.56 7.39 86.16
C ARG A 167 -44.42 6.43 84.98
N GLU A 168 -45.43 5.57 84.73
CA GLU A 168 -45.40 4.63 83.59
C GLU A 168 -45.42 5.36 82.24
N LYS A 169 -46.11 6.49 82.15
CA LYS A 169 -46.12 7.33 80.94
C LYS A 169 -44.74 7.93 80.69
N GLU A 170 -44.08 8.40 81.74
CA GLU A 170 -42.75 9.00 81.68
C GLU A 170 -41.66 7.97 81.35
N ASP A 171 -41.76 6.77 81.90
CA ASP A 171 -40.89 5.63 81.59
C ASP A 171 -41.03 5.19 80.12
N LEU A 172 -42.26 5.12 79.59
CA LEU A 172 -42.49 4.83 78.16
C LEU A 172 -41.85 5.89 77.26
N ILE A 173 -42.02 7.18 77.60
CA ILE A 173 -41.42 8.29 76.84
C ILE A 173 -39.88 8.22 76.90
N SER A 174 -39.32 7.95 78.08
CA SER A 174 -37.87 7.81 78.27
C SER A 174 -37.31 6.65 77.45
N LYS A 175 -37.99 5.49 77.47
CA LYS A 175 -37.60 4.30 76.70
C LYS A 175 -37.64 4.54 75.19
N VAL A 176 -38.66 5.21 74.67
CA VAL A 176 -38.77 5.52 73.24
C VAL A 176 -37.73 6.54 72.81
N LYS A 177 -37.46 7.58 73.63
CA LYS A 177 -36.36 8.53 73.36
C LYS A 177 -35.01 7.83 73.32
N GLN A 178 -34.78 6.85 74.19
CA GLN A 178 -33.57 6.05 74.18
C GLN A 178 -33.48 5.20 72.91
N GLN A 179 -34.57 4.53 72.51
CA GLN A 179 -34.63 3.76 71.27
C GLN A 179 -34.37 4.61 70.02
N ILE A 180 -34.87 5.85 69.97
CA ILE A 180 -34.60 6.79 68.87
C ILE A 180 -33.13 7.25 68.89
N LYS A 181 -32.53 7.41 70.07
CA LYS A 181 -31.12 7.80 70.21
C LYS A 181 -30.16 6.68 69.79
N ASP A 182 -30.61 5.44 69.87
CA ASP A 182 -29.85 4.24 69.50
C ASP A 182 -30.04 3.82 68.02
N LEU A 183 -30.78 4.61 67.23
CA LEU A 183 -30.89 4.51 65.76
C LEU A 183 -29.66 5.13 65.05
#